data_AF-A0AAF0MSI8-F1
#
_entry.id   AF-A0AAF0MSI8-F1
#
_cell.length_a   1.000
_cell.length_b   1.000
_cell.length_c   1.000
_cell.angle_alpha   90.00
_cell.angle_beta   90.00
_cell.angle_gamma   90.00
#
_symmetry.space_group_name_H-M   'P 1'
#
loop_
_entity.id
_entity.type
_entity.pdbx_description
1 polymer ?
#
loop_
_entity_poly.entity_id
_entity_poly.type
_entity_poly.pdbx_seq_one_letter_code
_entity_poly.pdbx_strand_id
1 'polypeptide(L)'
;MGIHDVGGHMEPRVYQTDADDEFHGVGTLVPQDITGEPVIHMHGSVGHNGISVTGCFRECVTVSLTMEVVIQELLGGGLVREYDPVCGVRTLVIRENGGDRDIAD
;
A
#
# COMPACT_ATOMS: atom_id res chain seq x y z
N MET A 1 -20.44 6.35 12.25
CA MET A 1 -18.98 6.36 11.95
C MET A 1 -18.28 6.62 13.26
N GLY A 2 -17.82 5.57 13.94
CA GLY A 2 -17.11 5.70 15.23
C GLY A 2 -15.62 5.82 14.97
N ILE A 3 -15.02 6.92 15.39
CA ILE A 3 -13.57 6.99 15.58
C ILE A 3 -13.28 6.30 16.91
N HIS A 4 -12.84 5.06 16.82
CA HIS A 4 -12.37 4.29 17.97
C HIS A 4 -10.94 4.72 18.30
N ASP A 5 -10.58 4.62 19.58
CA ASP A 5 -9.21 4.77 20.05
C ASP A 5 -8.27 3.88 19.24
N VAL A 6 -7.25 4.47 18.61
CA VAL A 6 -6.29 3.79 17.71
C VAL A 6 -5.10 3.18 18.48
N GLY A 7 -5.21 3.05 19.79
CA GLY A 7 -4.27 2.28 20.60
C GLY A 7 -4.54 0.78 20.50
N GLY A 8 -3.85 0.08 19.59
CA GLY A 8 -3.88 -1.39 19.56
C GLY A 8 -3.57 -2.03 18.21
N HIS A 9 -3.09 -3.28 18.29
CA HIS A 9 -2.89 -4.17 17.14
C HIS A 9 -4.23 -4.36 16.38
N MET A 10 -4.32 -3.82 15.17
CA MET A 10 -5.49 -4.04 14.31
C MET A 10 -5.37 -5.39 13.62
N GLU A 11 -6.17 -6.36 14.06
CA GLU A 11 -6.30 -7.64 13.37
C GLU A 11 -6.97 -7.43 12.00
N PRO A 12 -6.28 -7.73 10.87
CA PRO A 12 -6.87 -7.60 9.56
C PRO A 12 -8.07 -8.54 9.41
N ARG A 13 -9.21 -8.00 8.98
CA ARG A 13 -10.29 -8.84 8.46
C ARG A 13 -9.99 -9.16 7.01
N VAL A 14 -9.68 -10.43 6.75
CA VAL A 14 -9.40 -10.92 5.39
C VAL A 14 -10.72 -11.34 4.75
N TYR A 15 -10.94 -10.91 3.52
CA TYR A 15 -12.02 -11.37 2.67
C TYR A 15 -11.42 -11.81 1.34
N GLN A 16 -11.77 -13.02 0.92
CA GLN A 16 -11.36 -13.60 -0.36
C GLN A 16 -12.60 -13.75 -1.23
N THR A 17 -12.53 -13.31 -2.48
CA THR A 17 -13.59 -13.52 -3.46
C THR A 17 -13.49 -14.92 -4.05
N ASP A 18 -14.60 -15.44 -4.56
CA ASP A 18 -14.75 -16.81 -5.05
C ASP A 18 -14.70 -16.92 -6.57
N ALA A 19 -14.43 -15.81 -7.26
CA ALA A 19 -14.39 -15.72 -8.72
C ALA A 19 -13.28 -14.77 -9.20
N ASP A 20 -13.02 -14.82 -10.51
CA ASP A 20 -12.23 -13.79 -11.18
C ASP A 20 -13.04 -12.48 -11.21
N ASP A 21 -12.46 -11.44 -10.61
CA ASP A 21 -13.10 -10.14 -10.42
C ASP A 21 -12.44 -9.03 -11.24
N GLU A 22 -13.21 -7.99 -11.53
CA GLU A 22 -12.66 -6.74 -12.04
C GLU A 22 -11.94 -6.00 -10.92
N PHE A 23 -10.82 -5.37 -11.25
CA PHE A 23 -9.93 -4.74 -10.30
C PHE A 23 -9.84 -3.22 -10.52
N HIS A 24 -9.83 -2.47 -9.41
CA HIS A 24 -9.39 -1.08 -9.39
C HIS A 24 -8.68 -0.80 -8.06
N GLY A 25 -7.51 -0.17 -8.11
CA GLY A 25 -6.74 0.14 -6.92
C GLY A 25 -5.83 1.35 -7.06
N VAL A 26 -5.43 1.89 -5.92
CA VAL A 26 -4.48 2.99 -5.77
C VAL A 26 -3.55 2.67 -4.61
N GLY A 27 -2.26 2.97 -4.79
CA GLY A 27 -1.26 2.65 -3.79
C GLY A 27 0.03 3.43 -3.96
N THR A 28 0.93 3.20 -3.01
CA THR A 28 2.30 3.74 -3.02
C THR A 28 3.29 2.60 -3.11
N LEU A 29 4.33 2.76 -3.92
CA LEU A 29 5.50 1.88 -3.95
C LEU A 29 6.66 2.62 -3.27
N VAL A 30 7.04 2.20 -2.07
CA VAL A 30 8.02 2.92 -1.23
C VAL A 30 8.99 1.92 -0.58
N PRO A 31 10.30 2.20 -0.55
CA PRO A 31 11.27 1.30 0.05
C PRO A 31 11.06 1.11 1.55
N GLN A 32 11.35 -0.08 2.05
CA GLN A 32 11.45 -0.35 3.49
C GLN A 32 12.79 0.11 4.06
N ASP A 33 12.78 0.63 5.28
CA ASP A 33 13.95 1.16 6.00
C ASP A 33 15.11 0.16 6.21
N ILE A 34 14.82 -1.11 6.49
CA ILE A 34 15.81 -2.13 6.83
C ILE A 34 16.45 -2.72 5.58
N THR A 35 15.63 -3.12 4.60
CA THR A 35 16.08 -3.89 3.44
C THR A 35 16.31 -3.03 2.21
N GLY A 36 15.73 -1.83 2.16
CA GLY A 36 15.68 -1.00 0.94
C GLY A 36 14.71 -1.52 -0.13
N GLU A 37 14.10 -2.69 0.09
CA GLU A 37 13.21 -3.33 -0.89
C GLU A 37 11.93 -2.50 -1.09
N PRO A 38 11.46 -2.36 -2.33
CA PRO A 38 10.23 -1.64 -2.62
C PRO A 38 9.03 -2.42 -2.06
N VAL A 39 8.23 -1.75 -1.22
CA VAL A 39 7.01 -2.32 -0.66
C VAL A 39 5.82 -1.58 -1.26
N ILE A 40 4.91 -2.35 -1.88
CA ILE A 40 3.63 -1.83 -2.30
C ILE A 40 2.66 -1.80 -1.14
N HIS A 41 1.98 -0.67 -0.96
CA HIS A 41 0.81 -0.57 -0.10
C HIS A 41 -0.33 -0.03 -0.93
N MET A 42 -1.35 -0.86 -1.15
CA MET A 42 -2.44 -0.56 -2.07
C MET A 42 -3.79 -0.79 -1.40
N HIS A 43 -4.70 0.13 -1.65
CA HIS A 43 -6.12 -0.05 -1.37
C HIS A 43 -6.89 -0.07 -2.69
N GLY A 44 -7.98 -0.81 -2.72
CA GLY A 44 -8.82 -0.84 -3.90
C GLY A 44 -10.04 -1.71 -3.71
N SER A 45 -10.68 -2.04 -4.81
CA SER A 45 -11.84 -2.90 -4.87
C SER A 45 -11.65 -3.99 -5.90
N VAL A 46 -12.19 -5.16 -5.58
CA VAL A 46 -12.42 -6.25 -6.52
C VAL A 46 -13.91 -6.59 -6.52
N GLY A 47 -14.47 -6.87 -7.69
CA GLY A 47 -15.86 -7.29 -7.79
C GLY A 47 -16.36 -7.47 -9.22
N HIS A 48 -17.59 -7.96 -9.33
CA HIS A 48 -18.32 -8.12 -10.59
C HIS A 48 -19.83 -8.11 -10.32
N ASN A 49 -20.66 -7.97 -11.37
CA ASN A 49 -22.13 -8.03 -11.27
C ASN A 49 -22.74 -7.07 -10.23
N GLY A 50 -22.12 -5.91 -10.00
CA GLY A 50 -22.58 -4.90 -9.03
C GLY A 50 -22.27 -5.22 -7.56
N ILE A 51 -21.49 -6.27 -7.29
CA ILE A 51 -21.00 -6.62 -5.95
C ILE A 51 -19.50 -6.37 -5.92
N SER A 52 -19.02 -5.70 -4.88
CA SER A 52 -17.59 -5.49 -4.67
C SER A 52 -17.20 -5.56 -3.21
N VAL A 53 -15.93 -5.91 -2.99
CA VAL A 53 -15.26 -5.78 -1.71
C VAL A 53 -14.11 -4.79 -1.84
N THR A 54 -13.97 -3.93 -0.84
CA THR A 54 -12.99 -2.84 -0.82
C THR A 54 -12.12 -2.95 0.42
N GLY A 55 -10.82 -2.76 0.27
CA GLY A 55 -9.90 -2.81 1.40
C GLY A 55 -8.44 -2.63 1.02
N CYS A 56 -7.57 -2.88 2.01
CA CYS A 56 -6.13 -3.01 1.82
C CYS A 56 -5.81 -4.39 1.24
N PHE A 57 -5.13 -4.44 0.09
CA PHE A 57 -4.67 -5.71 -0.48
C PHE A 57 -3.45 -6.19 0.32
N ARG A 58 -3.57 -7.37 0.94
CA ARG A 58 -2.54 -7.92 1.84
C ARG A 58 -1.90 -9.20 1.35
N GLU A 59 -2.67 -10.07 0.69
CA GLU A 59 -2.20 -11.34 0.15
C GLU A 59 -2.19 -11.31 -1.38
N CYS A 60 -1.59 -12.34 -1.99
CA CYS A 60 -1.37 -12.43 -3.42
C CYS A 60 -2.68 -12.26 -4.23
N VAL A 61 -2.76 -11.16 -4.98
CA VAL A 61 -3.73 -11.00 -6.06
C VAL A 61 -3.10 -11.60 -7.31
N THR A 62 -3.76 -12.58 -7.91
CA THR A 62 -3.34 -13.15 -9.19
C THR A 62 -4.08 -12.46 -10.32
N VAL A 63 -3.35 -12.05 -11.35
CA VAL A 63 -3.93 -11.48 -12.56
C VAL A 63 -4.40 -12.62 -13.47
N SER A 64 -5.72 -12.79 -13.63
CA SER A 64 -6.29 -13.86 -14.46
C SER A 64 -6.21 -13.56 -15.96
N LEU A 65 -6.44 -12.30 -16.37
CA LEU A 65 -6.40 -11.89 -17.78
C LEU A 65 -5.36 -10.80 -18.06
N THR A 66 -5.56 -9.60 -17.50
CA THR A 66 -4.62 -8.48 -17.61
C THR A 66 -4.80 -7.53 -16.42
N MET A 67 -3.75 -6.80 -16.07
CA MET A 67 -3.79 -5.71 -15.10
C MET A 67 -2.96 -4.57 -15.65
N GLU A 68 -3.61 -3.45 -15.96
CA GLU A 68 -2.95 -2.25 -16.44
C GLU A 68 -2.58 -1.37 -15.24
N VAL A 69 -1.30 -0.99 -15.14
CA VAL A 69 -0.79 -0.22 -14.01
C VAL A 69 -0.09 1.03 -14.54
N VAL A 70 -0.48 2.19 -14.00
CA VAL A 70 0.24 3.45 -14.20
C VAL A 70 1.09 3.71 -12.97
N ILE A 71 2.40 3.87 -13.17
CA ILE A 71 3.35 4.23 -12.11
C ILE A 71 3.78 5.67 -12.33
N GLN A 72 3.59 6.50 -11.32
CA GLN A 72 4.06 7.88 -11.29
C GLN A 72 5.16 8.00 -10.23
N GLU A 73 6.37 8.32 -10.68
CA GLU A 73 7.50 8.58 -9.79
C GLU A 73 7.41 9.99 -9.22
N LEU A 74 7.64 10.10 -7.91
CA LEU A 74 7.83 11.38 -7.24
C LEU A 74 9.32 11.67 -7.19
N LEU A 75 9.74 12.76 -7.82
CA LEU A 75 11.13 13.22 -7.75
C LEU A 75 11.42 13.83 -6.37
N GLY A 76 12.66 13.67 -5.93
CA GLY A 76 13.06 13.92 -4.54
C GLY A 76 13.00 12.64 -3.71
N GLY A 77 13.83 12.56 -2.66
CA GLY A 77 13.99 11.35 -1.86
C GLY A 77 13.37 11.45 -0.46
N GLY A 78 13.60 10.42 0.35
CA GLY A 78 13.25 10.41 1.76
C GLY A 78 11.93 9.71 2.12
N LEU A 79 11.12 9.31 1.13
CA LEU A 79 10.00 8.42 1.39
C LEU A 79 10.51 7.02 1.76
N VAL A 80 10.15 6.56 2.96
CA VAL A 80 10.54 5.25 3.46
C VAL A 80 9.45 4.66 4.35
N ARG A 81 9.35 3.33 4.37
CA ARG A 81 8.48 2.58 5.27
C ARG A 81 9.22 2.18 6.54
N GLU A 82 8.86 2.76 7.67
CA GLU A 82 9.46 2.53 8.99
C GLU A 82 8.48 1.87 9.94
N TYR A 83 8.98 1.02 10.84
CA TYR A 83 8.12 0.39 11.86
C TYR A 83 7.70 1.42 12.91
N ASP A 84 6.39 1.61 13.05
CA ASP A 84 5.80 2.43 14.10
C ASP A 84 5.35 1.52 15.26
N PRO A 85 5.98 1.61 16.45
CA PRO A 85 5.63 0.76 17.59
C PRO A 85 4.26 1.08 18.19
N VAL A 86 3.69 2.27 17.93
CA VAL A 86 2.34 2.64 18.38
C VAL A 86 1.30 1.96 17.49
N CYS A 87 1.51 2.00 16.17
CA CYS A 87 0.59 1.41 15.20
C CYS A 87 0.80 -0.11 15.01
N GLY A 88 1.98 -0.62 15.38
CA GLY A 88 2.36 -2.02 15.17
C GLY A 88 2.57 -2.41 13.71
N VAL A 89 2.71 -1.45 12.80
CA VAL A 89 2.85 -1.64 11.35
C VAL A 89 3.93 -0.72 10.77
N ARG A 90 4.36 -1.00 9.54
CA ARG A 90 5.29 -0.13 8.82
C ARG A 90 4.57 1.02 8.13
N THR A 91 4.69 2.22 8.68
CA THR A 91 4.02 3.43 8.19
C THR A 91 4.90 4.16 7.18
N LEU A 92 4.29 4.99 6.34
CA LEU A 92 5.00 5.86 5.41
C LEU A 92 5.51 7.09 6.17
N VAL A 93 6.81 7.35 6.09
CA VAL A 93 7.43 8.55 6.65
C VAL A 93 8.28 9.28 5.61
N ILE A 94 8.56 10.55 5.88
CA ILE A 94 9.46 11.39 5.09
C ILE A 94 10.69 11.69 5.94
N ARG A 95 11.87 11.27 5.49
CA ARG A 95 13.16 11.62 6.10
C ARG A 95 13.70 12.91 5.50
N GLU A 96 14.00 13.89 6.34
CA GLU A 96 14.53 15.19 5.89
C GLU A 96 15.90 15.10 5.19
N ASN A 97 16.65 14.01 5.34
CA ASN A 97 17.97 13.79 4.73
C ASN A 97 18.01 12.63 3.71
N GLY A 98 16.86 12.09 3.32
CA GLY A 98 16.80 10.99 2.34
C GLY A 98 16.72 11.47 0.88
N GLY A 99 16.78 12.78 0.66
CA GLY A 99 16.84 13.39 -0.67
C GLY A 99 18.08 12.93 -1.42
N ASP A 100 17.87 12.56 -2.69
CA ASP A 100 18.97 12.32 -3.62
C ASP A 100 19.89 13.54 -3.63
N ARG A 101 21.16 13.35 -3.29
CA ARG A 101 22.17 14.43 -3.28
C ARG A 101 22.62 14.78 -4.70
N ASP A 102 22.13 14.08 -5.71
CA ASP A 102 22.60 14.16 -7.10
C ASP A 102 21.64 14.88 -8.06
N ILE A 103 20.56 15.53 -7.58
CA ILE A 103 19.82 16.50 -8.40
C ILE A 103 20.46 17.88 -8.27
N ALA A 104 21.67 18.02 -8.82
CA ALA A 104 22.24 19.30 -9.19
C ALA A 104 22.07 19.49 -10.70
N ASP A 105 21.29 20.52 -11.06
CA ASP A 105 21.07 21.15 -12.37
C ASP A 105 20.63 20.29 -13.58
#